data_AF-A0A661G098-F1
#
_entry.id   AF-A0A661G098-F1
#
_cell.length_a   1.000
_cell.length_b   1.000
_cell.length_c   1.000
_cell.angle_alpha   90.00
_cell.angle_beta   90.00
_cell.angle_gamma   90.00
#
_symmetry.space_group_name_H-M   'P 1'
#
loop_
_entity.id
_entity.type
_entity.pdbx_description
1 polymer ?
#
loop_
_entity_poly.entity_id
_entity_poly.type
_entity_poly.pdbx_seq_one_letter_code
_entity_poly.pdbx_strand_id
1 'polypeptide(L)'
;MPSCDPRIGDWYRNQQKQTFEVVAYDPGEGSIEIQYFDGDIEEIEIDVWKELVINPVDPPEDWSGPFDGIGREEMGDVETAVFSGSIDNVLDDLDRKD
;
A
#
# COMPACT_ATOMS: atom_id res chain seq x y z
N MET A 1 21.48 -3.18 -12.41
CA MET A 1 20.15 -2.56 -12.56
C MET A 1 19.63 -2.31 -11.16
N PRO A 2 19.02 -1.16 -10.85
CA PRO A 2 18.39 -0.97 -9.54
C PRO A 2 17.30 -2.04 -9.41
N SER A 3 17.54 -3.01 -8.53
CA SER A 3 16.53 -3.95 -8.06
C SER A 3 15.54 -3.14 -7.25
N CYS A 4 14.37 -2.86 -7.83
CA CYS A 4 13.32 -2.15 -7.11
C CYS A 4 12.69 -3.16 -6.15
N ASP A 5 12.99 -3.06 -4.86
CA ASP A 5 12.36 -3.92 -3.86
C ASP A 5 10.84 -3.67 -3.84
N PRO A 6 10.01 -4.73 -3.78
CA PRO A 6 8.56 -4.59 -3.64
C PRO A 6 8.25 -3.96 -2.29
N ARG A 7 7.42 -2.92 -2.28
CA ARG A 7 6.96 -2.24 -1.07
C ARG A 7 5.45 -2.11 -1.09
N ILE A 8 4.82 -2.64 -0.05
CA ILE A 8 3.37 -2.53 0.14
C ILE A 8 2.99 -1.04 0.20
N GLY A 9 2.00 -0.62 -0.59
CA GLY A 9 1.54 0.76 -0.74
C GLY A 9 2.28 1.58 -1.82
N ASP A 10 3.35 1.05 -2.41
CA ASP A 10 4.05 1.72 -3.51
C ASP A 10 3.46 1.32 -4.87
N TRP A 11 3.51 2.29 -5.79
CA TRP A 11 3.01 2.15 -7.15
C TRP A 11 4.13 1.92 -8.14
N TYR A 12 3.89 0.99 -9.07
CA TYR A 12 4.86 0.57 -10.07
C TYR A 12 4.23 0.57 -11.45
N ARG A 13 5.06 0.82 -12.47
CA ARG A 13 4.66 0.79 -13.87
C ARG A 13 5.51 -0.17 -14.67
N ASN A 14 4.87 -1.11 -15.37
CA ASN A 14 5.53 -2.04 -16.26
C ASN A 14 5.82 -1.44 -17.65
N GLN A 15 6.49 -2.22 -18.52
CA GLN A 15 6.79 -1.83 -19.90
C GLN A 15 5.55 -1.61 -20.77
N GLN A 16 4.41 -2.22 -20.41
CA GLN A 16 3.12 -2.05 -21.09
C GLN A 16 2.40 -0.77 -20.66
N LYS A 17 3.02 0.06 -19.80
CA LYS A 17 2.44 1.26 -19.18
C LYS A 17 1.24 0.98 -18.28
N GLN A 18 1.08 -0.26 -17.83
CA GLN A 18 0.11 -0.59 -16.79
C GLN A 18 0.70 -0.20 -15.44
N THR A 19 -0.11 0.47 -14.62
CA THR A 19 0.20 0.85 -13.25
C THR A 19 -0.52 -0.08 -12.28
N PHE A 20 0.20 -0.49 -11.25
CA PHE A 20 -0.31 -1.35 -10.19
C PHE A 20 0.35 -0.99 -8.87
N GLU A 21 -0.37 -1.21 -7.78
CA GLU A 21 0.08 -1.06 -6.41
C GLU A 21 0.48 -2.43 -5.85
N VAL A 22 1.53 -2.50 -5.05
CA VAL A 22 1.79 -3.70 -4.25
C VAL A 22 0.92 -3.64 -3.00
N VAL A 23 0.02 -4.61 -2.82
CA VAL A 23 -0.90 -4.68 -1.68
C VAL A 23 -0.47 -5.69 -0.62
N ALA A 24 0.30 -6.71 -1.02
CA ALA A 24 0.92 -7.65 -0.08
C ALA A 24 2.32 -8.08 -0.53
N TYR A 25 3.18 -8.42 0.42
CA TYR A 25 4.51 -8.94 0.17
C TYR A 25 4.92 -9.93 1.26
N ASP A 26 5.05 -11.21 0.89
CA ASP A 26 5.35 -12.30 1.81
C ASP A 26 6.63 -13.04 1.39
N PRO A 27 7.80 -12.62 1.92
CA PRO A 27 9.08 -13.27 1.60
C PRO A 27 9.18 -14.71 2.11
N GLY A 28 8.33 -15.12 3.06
CA GLY A 28 8.26 -16.48 3.56
C GLY A 28 7.58 -17.45 2.58
N GLU A 29 6.54 -16.99 1.88
CA GLU A 29 5.85 -17.76 0.84
C GLU A 29 6.46 -17.55 -0.55
N GLY A 30 7.17 -16.45 -0.75
CA GLY A 30 7.80 -16.14 -2.03
C GLY A 30 6.86 -15.43 -3.00
N SER A 31 5.77 -14.84 -2.51
CA SER A 31 4.73 -14.18 -3.30
C SER A 31 4.63 -12.68 -3.00
N ILE A 32 4.21 -11.94 -4.02
CA ILE A 32 3.87 -10.52 -3.98
C ILE A 32 2.47 -10.41 -4.58
N GLU A 33 1.58 -9.69 -3.92
CA GLU A 33 0.24 -9.43 -4.44
C GLU A 33 0.19 -7.99 -4.95
N ILE A 34 -0.26 -7.82 -6.19
CA ILE A 34 -0.41 -6.52 -6.85
C ILE A 34 -1.87 -6.26 -7.19
N GLN A 35 -2.29 -5.00 -7.06
CA GLN A 35 -3.60 -4.52 -7.46
C GLN A 35 -3.50 -3.54 -8.63
N TYR A 36 -4.26 -3.80 -9.68
CA TYR A 36 -4.37 -2.94 -10.84
C TYR A 36 -5.41 -1.82 -10.62
N PHE A 37 -5.33 -0.78 -11.47
CA PHE A 37 -6.29 0.34 -11.43
C PHE A 37 -7.77 -0.08 -11.51
N ASP A 38 -8.07 -1.17 -12.22
CA ASP A 38 -9.43 -1.69 -12.39
C ASP A 38 -9.97 -2.40 -11.14
N GLY A 39 -9.12 -2.61 -10.12
CA GLY A 39 -9.44 -3.35 -8.90
C GLY A 39 -9.09 -4.84 -8.97
N ASP A 40 -8.63 -5.33 -10.13
CA ASP A 40 -8.10 -6.69 -10.28
C ASP A 40 -6.85 -6.89 -9.42
N ILE A 41 -6.78 -8.05 -8.78
CA ILE A 41 -5.67 -8.48 -7.93
C ILE A 41 -4.97 -9.65 -8.61
N GLU A 42 -3.63 -9.59 -8.65
CA GLU A 42 -2.77 -10.62 -9.22
C GLU A 42 -1.63 -10.96 -8.26
N GLU A 43 -1.36 -12.25 -8.11
CA GLU A 43 -0.22 -12.75 -7.35
C GLU A 43 0.95 -13.05 -8.30
N ILE A 44 2.13 -12.57 -7.94
CA ILE A 44 3.38 -12.76 -8.67
C ILE A 44 4.49 -13.25 -7.74
N GLU A 45 5.30 -14.18 -8.22
CA GLU A 45 6.44 -14.69 -7.44
C GLU A 45 7.57 -13.65 -7.34
N ILE A 46 8.34 -13.71 -6.25
CA ILE A 46 9.48 -12.80 -6.03
C ILE A 46 10.55 -12.95 -7.12
N ASP A 47 10.77 -14.15 -7.63
CA ASP A 47 11.69 -14.37 -8.75
C ASP A 47 11.19 -13.70 -10.02
N VAL A 48 9.88 -13.80 -10.31
CA VAL A 48 9.25 -13.09 -11.44
C VAL A 48 9.39 -11.59 -11.27
N TRP A 49 9.13 -11.05 -10.07
CA TRP A 49 9.29 -9.63 -9.78
C TRP A 49 10.69 -9.10 -10.11
N LYS A 50 11.74 -9.87 -9.80
CA LYS A 50 13.14 -9.49 -10.10
C LYS A 50 13.45 -9.49 -11.60
N GLU A 51 12.74 -10.30 -12.38
CA GLU A 51 12.87 -10.34 -13.84
C GLU A 51 12.01 -9.27 -14.52
N LEU A 52 10.97 -8.76 -13.84
CA LEU A 52 10.10 -7.73 -14.38
C LEU A 52 10.83 -6.39 -14.52
N VAL A 53 10.65 -5.76 -15.69
CA VAL A 53 11.12 -4.40 -15.94
C VAL A 53 10.03 -3.42 -15.52
N ILE A 54 10.10 -3.03 -14.26
CA ILE A 54 9.15 -2.12 -13.61
C ILE A 54 9.88 -0.88 -13.10
N ASN A 55 9.17 0.24 -13.05
CA ASN A 55 9.68 1.49 -12.49
C ASN A 55 8.71 1.98 -11.41
N PRO A 56 9.21 2.42 -10.24
CA PRO A 56 8.38 3.08 -9.25
C PRO A 56 7.82 4.37 -9.86
N VAL A 57 6.55 4.65 -9.61
CA VAL A 57 5.83 5.83 -10.08
C VAL A 57 4.99 6.38 -8.95
N ASP A 58 4.68 7.67 -8.99
CA ASP A 58 3.65 8.23 -8.11
C ASP A 58 2.28 7.60 -8.41
N PRO A 59 1.42 7.46 -7.38
CA PRO A 59 0.04 7.06 -7.58
C PRO A 59 -0.66 8.01 -8.55
N PRO A 60 -1.56 7.52 -9.42
CA PRO A 60 -2.36 8.41 -10.25
C PRO A 60 -3.26 9.29 -9.37
N GLU A 61 -3.46 10.56 -9.76
CA GLU A 61 -4.23 11.59 -9.00
C GLU A 61 -5.65 11.14 -8.58
N ASP A 62 -6.21 10.11 -9.21
CA ASP A 62 -7.57 9.62 -8.95
C ASP A 62 -7.61 8.37 -8.03
N TRP A 63 -6.46 7.75 -7.71
CA TRP A 63 -6.39 6.53 -6.88
C TRP A 63 -6.32 6.80 -5.38
N SER A 64 -5.70 7.91 -5.01
CA SER A 64 -5.84 8.45 -3.68
C SER A 64 -7.24 9.03 -3.56
N GLY A 65 -8.21 8.20 -3.18
CA GLY A 65 -9.37 8.70 -2.45
C GLY A 65 -8.93 9.62 -1.29
N PRO A 66 -9.83 10.34 -0.62
CA PRO A 66 -9.53 11.48 0.26
C PRO A 66 -8.63 11.23 1.51
N PHE A 67 -7.86 10.15 1.58
CA PHE A 67 -7.04 9.72 2.70
C PHE A 67 -5.51 9.74 2.49
N ASP A 68 -4.95 9.96 1.30
CA ASP A 68 -3.48 9.93 1.12
C ASP A 68 -2.81 11.29 1.41
N GLY A 69 -2.93 11.72 2.66
CA GLY A 69 -2.30 12.94 3.19
C GLY A 69 -1.13 12.65 4.13
N ILE A 70 -0.51 11.47 4.08
CA ILE A 70 0.65 11.13 4.91
C ILE A 70 1.76 10.63 3.99
N GLY A 71 2.56 11.58 3.47
CA GLY A 71 3.71 11.32 2.64
C GLY A 71 4.69 10.35 3.32
N ARG A 72 4.93 9.21 2.65
CA ARG A 72 5.91 8.18 3.03
C ARG A 72 7.34 8.64 2.73
N GLU A 73 7.72 9.81 3.23
CA GLU A 73 9.07 10.36 3.09
C GLU A 73 9.82 10.51 4.42
N GLU A 74 9.24 10.03 5.52
CA GLU A 74 9.93 9.92 6.81
C GLU A 74 10.14 8.46 7.24
N MET A 75 11.11 7.78 6.62
CA MET A 75 11.85 6.72 7.33
C MET A 75 12.73 7.40 8.39
N GLY A 76 12.11 7.72 9.52
CA GLY A 76 12.73 8.20 10.75
C GLY A 76 11.92 7.67 11.92
N ASP A 77 12.55 6.87 12.76
CA ASP A 77 12.11 6.41 14.08
C ASP A 77 10.86 7.12 14.65
N VAL A 78 9.67 6.53 14.50
CA VAL A 78 8.55 6.85 15.39
C VAL A 78 7.83 5.57 15.83
N GLU A 79 7.85 5.42 17.15
CA GLU A 79 7.22 4.36 17.90
C GLU A 79 5.73 4.23 17.56
N THR A 80 5.30 2.97 17.52
CA THR A 80 3.93 2.47 17.55
C THR A 80 2.84 3.52 17.88
N ALA A 81 2.05 3.91 16.88
CA ALA A 81 0.71 4.44 17.08
C ALA A 81 -0.24 3.86 16.04
N VAL A 82 -0.60 2.59 16.25
CA VAL A 82 -1.92 2.08 15.87
C VAL A 82 -2.94 3.03 16.47
N PHE A 83 -3.67 3.79 15.65
CA PHE A 83 -5.09 4.01 15.91
C PHE A 83 -5.82 4.40 14.63
N SER A 84 -6.64 3.45 14.19
CA SER A 84 -7.76 3.60 13.28
C SER A 84 -8.56 4.87 13.63
N GLY A 85 -8.66 5.78 12.66
CA GLY A 85 -9.60 6.88 12.76
C GLY A 85 -11.02 6.34 12.88
N SER A 86 -11.63 6.57 14.05
CA SER A 86 -13.08 6.63 14.36
C SER A 86 -13.49 5.74 15.53
N ILE A 87 -13.08 6.07 16.77
CA ILE A 87 -13.82 5.62 17.97
C ILE A 87 -13.94 6.69 19.07
N ASP A 88 -13.52 7.93 18.85
CA ASP A 88 -13.48 8.94 19.91
C ASP A 88 -14.82 9.63 20.25
N ASN A 89 -15.97 9.14 19.78
CA ASN A 89 -17.24 9.83 20.10
C ASN A 89 -18.51 8.98 20.20
N VAL A 90 -18.44 7.67 20.45
CA VAL A 90 -19.67 6.83 20.57
C VAL A 90 -19.88 6.16 21.93
N LEU A 91 -19.02 6.41 22.92
CA LEU A 91 -19.06 5.68 24.20
C LEU A 91 -19.10 6.57 25.45
N ASP A 92 -19.57 7.81 25.32
CA ASP A 92 -19.90 8.67 26.47
C ASP A 92 -21.41 8.72 26.79
N ASP A 93 -22.28 8.21 25.90
CA ASP A 93 -23.75 8.33 26.06
C ASP A 93 -24.42 7.12 26.75
N LEU A 94 -23.67 6.26 27.46
CA LEU A 94 -24.24 5.10 28.18
C LEU A 94 -24.03 5.11 29.70
N ASP A 95 -23.70 6.25 30.31
CA ASP A 95 -23.58 6.35 31.78
C ASP A 95 -24.43 7.46 32.44
N ARG A 96 -25.27 8.18 31.69
CA ARG A 96 -26.12 9.21 32.32
C ARG A 96 -27.56 9.20 31.85
N LYS A 97 -28.35 8.32 32.48
CA LYS A 97 -29.56 8.75 33.21
C LYS A 97 -30.10 7.63 34.09
N ASP A 98 -29.92 7.85 35.38
CA ASP A 98 -30.86 7.46 36.44
C ASP A 98 -32.29 7.93 36.09
#